data_AF-A0A0W0ZXD2-F1
#
_entry.id   AF-A0A0W0ZXD2-F1
#
_cell.length_a   1.000
_cell.length_b   1.000
_cell.length_c   1.000
_cell.angle_alpha   90.00
_cell.angle_beta   90.00
_cell.angle_gamma   90.00
#
_symmetry.space_group_name_H-M   'P 1'
#
loop_
_entity.id
_entity.type
_entity.pdbx_description
1 polymer ?
#
loop_
_entity_poly.entity_id
_entity_poly.type
_entity_poly.pdbx_seq_one_letter_code
_entity_poly.pdbx_strand_id
1 'polypeptide(L)'
;MLERNDSNGITVTRQVKKLTPDTSYKSSDFFDKCKIAPNFKIEQEQITIQVSKTPPPTIQAEDLNIPEALLKDLSADEIVNIANQLISFAYDPLKVAHHLKDLDDALGKLMQESQILPSQKQSFPDSLIAGRGNYIPGPPPPSYKPLKKGRMLDTLLLEREGLRDVNKNGFVVKFIGFVSSMIADRVVSSGQLFNENKQVNRVLLHGSYSHRLLLEAFAHAIEKGELDLKLKSGKQLNFVQLLSVLVSVKAKNFQSLWEMAVDSVEDSERASNAPLDSKQFSFSCRSPFVLNSLLLCFGKELELPNLQIYLLDSHYKAAYEMVLRTKEKMAKGERVDNYSQIDISNERIYERCMEYFSTMAENYGEVGGITPFTLDELDILSDSRYMSSFWGPSVRMKISPPQQQMGTYTNWTSFFQSKSGITETVSSQSKKHKHPELEEDDDVDEQHNKKRR
;
A
#
# COMPACT_ATOMS: atom_id res chain seq x y z
N MET A 1 30.33 18.35 24.40
CA MET A 1 30.52 16.96 24.84
C MET A 1 29.14 16.41 25.21
N LEU A 2 28.53 15.69 24.28
CA LEU A 2 27.35 14.85 24.50
C LEU A 2 27.72 13.54 23.82
N GLU A 3 28.19 12.58 24.62
CA GLU A 3 28.46 11.23 24.17
C GLU A 3 27.12 10.58 23.81
N ARG A 4 26.97 10.23 22.53
CA ARG A 4 25.91 9.33 22.06
C ARG A 4 26.25 7.93 22.57
N ASN A 5 25.48 7.45 23.54
CA ASN A 5 25.44 6.03 23.88
C ASN A 5 24.12 5.39 23.41
N ASP A 6 24.32 4.27 22.73
CA ASP A 6 23.48 3.07 22.61
C ASP A 6 22.20 3.08 21.75
N SER A 7 22.20 2.16 20.78
CA SER A 7 21.12 1.84 19.86
C SER A 7 19.88 1.31 20.59
N ASN A 8 18.87 2.15 20.80
CA ASN A 8 17.57 1.78 21.37
C ASN A 8 16.60 1.30 20.26
N GLY A 9 16.77 0.06 19.80
CA GLY A 9 15.78 -0.60 18.95
C GLY A 9 14.47 -0.87 19.69
N ILE A 10 13.35 -0.93 18.96
CA ILE A 10 12.04 -1.31 19.50
C ILE A 10 11.82 -2.80 19.24
N THR A 11 11.59 -3.58 20.29
CA THR A 11 11.40 -5.02 20.17
C THR A 11 9.99 -5.44 20.51
N VAL A 12 9.36 -6.22 19.63
CA VAL A 12 8.01 -6.76 19.82
C VAL A 12 7.92 -8.23 19.50
N THR A 13 7.05 -8.94 20.20
CA THR A 13 6.69 -10.31 19.84
C THR A 13 5.44 -10.33 18.97
N ARG A 14 5.49 -11.08 17.87
CA ARG A 14 4.38 -11.27 16.93
C ARG A 14 4.25 -12.72 16.54
N GLN A 15 3.02 -13.15 16.31
CA GLN A 15 2.77 -14.38 15.56
C GLN A 15 3.08 -14.12 14.09
N VAL A 16 4.02 -14.87 13.51
CA VAL A 16 4.42 -14.74 12.11
C VAL A 16 4.13 -16.04 11.38
N LYS A 17 3.46 -15.91 10.24
CA LYS A 17 3.21 -16.97 9.27
C LYS A 17 4.33 -16.95 8.24
N LYS A 18 5.20 -17.95 8.27
CA LYS A 18 6.26 -18.17 7.28
C LYS A 18 5.73 -19.09 6.19
N LEU A 19 5.70 -18.58 4.97
CA LEU A 19 5.31 -19.35 3.81
C LEU A 19 6.36 -20.42 3.52
N THR A 20 5.91 -21.66 3.31
CA THR A 20 6.79 -22.68 2.74
C THR A 20 6.88 -22.41 1.24
N PRO A 21 8.05 -22.06 0.68
CA PRO A 21 8.16 -21.76 -0.75
C PRO A 21 7.71 -22.96 -1.58
N ASP A 22 6.73 -22.75 -2.45
CA ASP A 22 6.34 -23.73 -3.46
C ASP A 22 7.02 -23.36 -4.78
N THR A 23 8.19 -23.95 -5.04
CA THR A 23 8.98 -23.71 -6.25
C THR A 23 8.29 -24.18 -7.54
N SER A 24 7.20 -24.92 -7.43
CA SER A 24 6.38 -25.37 -8.57
C SER A 24 5.20 -24.45 -8.87
N TYR A 25 4.95 -23.45 -8.03
CA TYR A 25 3.79 -22.58 -8.14
C TYR A 25 3.84 -21.71 -9.40
N LYS A 26 2.86 -21.88 -10.29
CA LYS A 26 2.68 -21.02 -11.46
C LYS A 26 1.49 -20.10 -11.27
N SER A 27 1.54 -18.92 -11.89
CA SER A 27 0.44 -17.96 -11.86
C SER A 27 -0.87 -18.54 -12.41
N SER A 28 -0.79 -19.47 -13.36
CA SER A 28 -1.94 -20.23 -13.90
C SER A 28 -2.67 -21.04 -12.84
N ASP A 29 -2.00 -21.45 -11.77
CA ASP A 29 -2.51 -22.40 -10.78
C ASP A 29 -3.18 -21.69 -9.60
N PHE A 30 -3.22 -20.35 -9.61
CA PHE A 30 -3.67 -19.53 -8.48
C PHE A 30 -5.05 -19.93 -7.98
N PHE A 31 -6.03 -20.12 -8.88
CA PHE A 31 -7.41 -20.44 -8.50
C PHE A 31 -7.52 -21.84 -7.88
N ASP A 32 -6.77 -22.82 -8.36
CA ASP A 32 -6.77 -24.16 -7.77
C ASP A 32 -6.05 -24.18 -6.42
N LYS A 33 -4.98 -23.40 -6.30
CA LYS A 33 -4.26 -23.23 -5.03
C LYS A 33 -5.13 -22.52 -3.97
N CYS A 34 -6.08 -21.66 -4.38
CA CYS A 34 -7.07 -21.08 -3.46
C CYS A 34 -7.98 -22.12 -2.80
N LYS A 35 -8.21 -23.28 -3.43
CA LYS A 35 -9.05 -24.35 -2.88
C LYS A 35 -8.38 -25.06 -1.70
N ILE A 36 -7.06 -24.97 -1.59
CA ILE A 36 -6.25 -25.64 -0.56
C ILE A 36 -5.70 -24.58 0.41
N ALA A 37 -5.64 -24.90 1.71
CA ALA A 37 -5.00 -24.00 2.68
C ALA A 37 -3.50 -23.78 2.34
N PRO A 38 -2.98 -22.55 2.47
CA PRO A 38 -1.55 -22.31 2.32
C PRO A 38 -0.77 -23.04 3.43
N ASN A 39 0.42 -23.52 3.09
CA ASN A 39 1.27 -24.23 4.03
C ASN A 39 2.15 -23.23 4.79
N PHE A 40 1.66 -22.77 5.94
CA PHE A 40 2.39 -21.88 6.82
C PHE A 40 3.06 -22.62 7.95
N LYS A 41 4.32 -22.24 8.22
CA LYS A 41 4.90 -22.44 9.54
C LYS A 41 4.58 -21.22 10.41
N ILE A 42 3.84 -21.44 11.48
CA ILE A 42 3.47 -20.37 12.42
C ILE A 42 4.48 -20.35 13.56
N GLU A 43 5.11 -19.20 13.79
CA GLU A 43 6.10 -19.02 14.84
C GLU A 43 5.76 -17.77 15.67
N GLN A 44 6.13 -17.77 16.95
CA GLN A 44 6.22 -16.53 17.72
C GLN A 44 7.62 -15.97 17.53
N GLU A 45 7.71 -14.79 16.93
CA GLU A 45 8.99 -14.16 16.62
C GLU A 45 9.16 -12.87 17.41
N GLN A 46 10.37 -12.70 17.92
CA GLN A 46 10.83 -11.43 18.47
C GLN A 46 11.41 -10.61 17.32
N ILE A 47 10.74 -9.49 17.02
CA ILE A 47 11.06 -8.59 15.92
C ILE A 47 11.63 -7.31 16.52
N THR A 48 12.86 -6.97 16.16
CA THR A 48 13.53 -5.75 16.62
C THR A 48 13.65 -4.75 15.47
N ILE A 49 12.93 -3.65 15.57
CA ILE A 49 13.00 -2.52 14.65
C ILE A 49 14.09 -1.59 15.13
N GLN A 50 15.16 -1.50 14.34
CA GLN A 50 16.33 -0.70 14.65
C GLN A 50 17.04 -0.32 13.37
N VAL A 51 17.93 0.67 13.46
CA VAL A 51 18.88 0.98 12.38
C VAL A 51 19.68 -0.26 12.05
N SER A 52 19.84 -0.55 10.75
CA SER A 52 20.67 -1.65 10.31
C SER A 52 22.11 -1.47 10.80
N LYS A 53 22.75 -2.58 11.21
CA LYS A 53 24.15 -2.58 11.66
C LYS A 53 25.13 -2.32 10.52
N THR A 54 24.70 -2.56 9.28
CA THR A 54 25.47 -2.23 8.09
C THR A 54 25.38 -0.72 7.87
N PRO A 55 26.49 -0.03 7.56
CA PRO A 55 26.44 1.40 7.26
C PRO A 55 25.55 1.67 6.03
N PRO A 56 24.88 2.84 5.98
CA PRO A 56 24.16 3.26 4.79
C PRO A 56 25.10 3.33 3.58
N PRO A 57 24.60 3.09 2.36
CA PRO A 57 25.41 3.33 1.16
C PRO A 57 25.82 4.80 1.09
N THR A 58 26.99 5.05 0.53
CA THR A 58 27.51 6.40 0.35
C THR A 58 27.79 6.66 -1.12
N ILE A 59 27.51 7.89 -1.53
CA ILE A 59 27.75 8.40 -2.87
C ILE A 59 29.02 9.24 -2.83
N GLN A 60 29.84 9.13 -3.86
CA GLN A 60 31.03 9.96 -4.08
C GLN A 60 30.84 10.89 -5.29
N ALA A 61 31.56 12.00 -5.32
CA ALA A 61 31.39 13.03 -6.35
C ALA A 61 31.75 12.50 -7.74
N GLU A 62 32.81 11.70 -7.82
CA GLU A 62 33.28 11.02 -9.02
C GLU A 62 32.31 9.96 -9.56
N ASP A 63 31.30 9.57 -8.79
CA ASP A 63 30.29 8.59 -9.18
C ASP A 63 29.04 9.24 -9.79
N LEU A 64 28.95 10.57 -9.77
CA LEU A 64 27.78 11.30 -10.25
C LEU A 64 27.87 11.68 -11.73
N ASN A 65 26.80 11.37 -12.45
CA ASN A 65 26.47 11.96 -13.73
C ASN A 65 25.45 13.09 -13.50
N ILE A 66 25.92 14.34 -13.61
CA ILE A 66 25.15 15.55 -13.31
C ILE A 66 24.83 16.27 -14.62
N PRO A 67 23.54 16.53 -14.92
CA PRO A 67 23.17 17.35 -16.08
C PRO A 67 23.83 18.73 -16.06
N GLU A 68 24.31 19.21 -17.21
CA GLU A 68 24.98 20.52 -17.36
C GLU A 68 24.15 21.69 -16.83
N ALA A 69 22.82 21.60 -16.94
CA ALA A 69 21.91 22.63 -16.42
C ALA A 69 22.02 22.80 -14.90
N LEU A 70 22.28 21.72 -14.14
CA LEU A 70 22.43 21.77 -12.68
C LEU A 70 23.84 22.20 -12.26
N LEU A 71 24.87 21.89 -13.06
CA LEU A 71 26.26 22.27 -12.77
C LEU A 71 26.50 23.78 -12.73
N LYS A 72 25.58 24.59 -13.27
CA LYS A 72 25.64 26.06 -13.18
C LYS A 72 25.40 26.58 -11.77
N ASP A 73 24.58 25.87 -11.00
CA ASP A 73 24.09 26.32 -9.69
C ASP A 73 24.55 25.41 -8.54
N LEU A 74 25.01 24.19 -8.84
CA LEU A 74 25.36 23.15 -7.87
C LEU A 74 26.68 22.45 -8.22
N SER A 75 27.56 22.32 -7.23
CA SER A 75 28.74 21.46 -7.32
C SER A 75 28.42 20.00 -6.97
N ALA A 76 29.23 19.08 -7.50
CA ALA A 76 29.10 17.65 -7.19
C ALA A 76 29.16 17.38 -5.67
N ASP A 77 30.08 18.04 -4.95
CA ASP A 77 30.20 17.89 -3.49
C ASP A 77 28.93 18.28 -2.74
N GLU A 78 28.24 19.34 -3.17
CA GLU A 78 26.99 19.79 -2.54
C GLU A 78 25.88 18.76 -2.76
N ILE A 79 25.78 18.23 -3.97
CA ILE A 79 24.82 17.18 -4.31
C ILE A 79 25.10 15.91 -3.51
N VAL A 80 26.36 15.49 -3.42
CA VAL A 80 26.80 14.34 -2.62
C VAL A 80 26.44 14.53 -1.14
N ASN A 81 26.73 15.70 -0.58
CA ASN A 81 26.43 15.99 0.82
C ASN A 81 24.93 15.91 1.11
N ILE A 82 24.10 16.50 0.24
CA ILE A 82 22.64 16.44 0.38
C ILE A 82 22.15 14.98 0.24
N ALA A 83 22.60 14.27 -0.79
CA ALA A 83 22.17 12.89 -1.05
C ALA A 83 22.54 11.96 0.10
N ASN A 84 23.78 12.03 0.61
CA ASN A 84 24.23 11.20 1.73
C ASN A 84 23.49 11.51 3.03
N GLN A 85 23.11 12.77 3.28
CA GLN A 85 22.25 13.13 4.41
C GLN A 85 20.87 12.46 4.30
N LEU A 86 20.24 12.53 3.13
CA LEU A 86 18.92 11.92 2.88
C LEU A 86 18.96 10.39 2.98
N ILE A 87 19.98 9.76 2.38
CA ILE A 87 20.18 8.31 2.46
C ILE A 87 20.36 7.88 3.91
N SER A 88 21.24 8.55 4.66
CA SER A 88 21.49 8.25 6.07
C SER A 88 20.23 8.43 6.93
N PHE A 89 19.46 9.49 6.68
CA PHE A 89 18.19 9.74 7.35
C PHE A 89 17.17 8.63 7.10
N ALA A 90 16.93 8.29 5.83
CA ALA A 90 15.96 7.27 5.44
C ALA A 90 16.41 5.85 5.81
N TYR A 91 17.70 5.66 6.12
CA TYR A 91 18.22 4.39 6.59
C TYR A 91 17.79 4.06 8.03
N ASP A 92 17.40 5.06 8.82
CA ASP A 92 16.98 4.91 10.21
C ASP A 92 15.43 4.95 10.33
N PRO A 93 14.78 3.80 10.61
CA PRO A 93 13.33 3.74 10.72
C PRO A 93 12.77 4.53 11.91
N LEU A 94 13.52 4.63 13.01
CA LEU A 94 13.09 5.35 14.21
C LEU A 94 13.14 6.85 13.95
N LYS A 95 14.15 7.31 13.21
CA LYS A 95 14.26 8.70 12.78
C LYS A 95 13.11 9.09 11.84
N VAL A 96 12.86 8.29 10.80
CA VAL A 96 11.73 8.54 9.88
C VAL A 96 10.41 8.58 10.64
N ALA A 97 10.18 7.64 11.57
CA ALA A 97 8.98 7.62 12.37
C ALA A 97 8.83 8.86 13.26
N HIS A 98 9.92 9.31 13.91
CA HIS A 98 9.93 10.53 14.71
C HIS A 98 9.43 11.74 13.91
N HIS A 99 9.89 11.89 12.67
CA HIS A 99 9.51 13.03 11.84
C HIS A 99 8.11 12.92 11.21
N LEU A 100 7.41 11.81 11.40
CA LEU A 100 6.02 11.63 10.96
C LEU A 100 4.98 11.89 12.07
N LYS A 101 5.40 12.09 13.32
CA LYS A 101 4.48 12.24 14.47
C LYS A 101 3.51 13.42 14.31
N ASP A 102 4.00 14.58 13.87
CA ASP A 102 3.14 15.75 13.65
C ASP A 102 2.06 15.50 12.58
N LEU A 103 2.34 14.64 11.59
CA LEU A 103 1.34 14.20 10.60
C LEU A 103 0.35 13.20 11.22
N ASP A 104 0.86 12.24 12.00
CA ASP A 104 0.06 11.25 12.70
C ASP A 104 -0.97 11.89 13.64
N ASP A 105 -0.54 12.87 14.43
CA ASP A 105 -1.39 13.62 15.37
C ASP A 105 -2.46 14.42 14.64
N ALA A 106 -2.09 15.12 13.55
CA ALA A 106 -3.04 15.86 12.72
C ALA A 106 -4.08 14.93 12.09
N LEU A 107 -3.66 13.76 11.61
CA LEU A 107 -4.55 12.73 11.08
C LEU A 107 -5.47 12.17 12.18
N GLY A 108 -4.93 11.89 13.37
CA GLY A 108 -5.68 11.43 14.53
C GLY A 108 -6.78 12.40 14.94
N LYS A 109 -6.48 13.70 14.96
CA LYS A 109 -7.46 14.76 15.21
C LYS A 109 -8.59 14.75 14.18
N LEU A 110 -8.28 14.68 12.89
CA LEU A 110 -9.30 14.60 11.83
C LEU A 110 -10.16 13.34 11.92
N MET A 111 -9.54 12.20 12.25
CA MET A 111 -10.24 10.93 12.44
C MET A 111 -11.21 11.01 13.63
N GLN A 112 -10.79 11.63 14.73
CA GLN A 112 -11.64 11.86 15.91
C GLN A 112 -12.81 12.79 15.59
N GLU A 113 -12.57 13.94 14.96
CA GLU A 113 -13.60 14.91 14.57
C GLU A 113 -14.65 14.29 13.62
N SER A 114 -14.20 13.38 12.76
CA SER A 114 -15.07 12.67 11.81
C SER A 114 -15.72 11.40 12.39
N GLN A 115 -15.59 11.16 13.70
CA GLN A 115 -16.10 9.98 14.40
C GLN A 115 -15.62 8.65 13.81
N ILE A 116 -14.45 8.66 13.17
CA ILE A 116 -13.74 7.46 12.74
C ILE A 116 -12.79 7.09 13.86
N LEU A 117 -13.36 6.60 14.96
CA LEU A 117 -12.63 6.11 16.12
C LEU A 117 -12.59 4.58 16.08
N PRO A 118 -11.68 3.97 15.31
CA PRO A 118 -11.44 2.55 15.43
C PRO A 118 -10.99 2.27 16.86
N SER A 119 -11.64 1.31 17.52
CA SER A 119 -11.06 0.77 18.75
C SER A 119 -9.72 0.13 18.35
N GLN A 120 -8.61 0.65 18.89
CA GLN A 120 -7.26 0.22 18.47
C GLN A 120 -7.09 -1.30 18.59
N LYS A 121 -7.72 -1.94 19.59
CA LYS A 121 -7.66 -3.39 19.79
C LYS A 121 -8.37 -4.23 18.72
N GLN A 122 -9.38 -3.69 18.02
CA GLN A 122 -10.12 -4.45 16.99
C GLN A 122 -9.58 -4.22 15.58
N SER A 123 -8.51 -3.44 15.45
CA SER A 123 -8.04 -2.93 14.16
C SER A 123 -6.78 -3.62 13.62
N PHE A 124 -6.02 -4.32 14.47
CA PHE A 124 -4.74 -4.93 14.11
C PHE A 124 -4.90 -6.43 13.87
N PRO A 125 -4.15 -7.01 12.92
CA PRO A 125 -4.21 -8.44 12.62
C PRO A 125 -3.59 -9.28 13.76
N ASP A 126 -4.11 -10.50 13.95
CA ASP A 126 -3.60 -11.45 14.94
C ASP A 126 -2.21 -12.00 14.59
N SER A 127 -1.87 -11.99 13.29
CA SER A 127 -0.61 -12.50 12.78
C SER A 127 -0.05 -11.61 11.66
N LEU A 128 1.27 -11.64 11.48
CA LEU A 128 1.94 -11.12 10.29
C LEU A 128 2.25 -12.26 9.32
N ILE A 129 2.44 -11.94 8.05
CA ILE A 129 2.96 -12.85 7.02
C ILE A 129 4.37 -12.38 6.68
N ALA A 130 5.34 -13.30 6.68
CA ALA A 130 6.69 -13.00 6.24
C ALA A 130 6.70 -12.82 4.71
N GLY A 131 7.20 -11.66 4.24
CA GLY A 131 7.43 -11.35 2.84
C GLY A 131 8.92 -11.34 2.50
N ARG A 132 9.28 -10.87 1.29
CA ARG A 132 10.67 -10.78 0.87
C ARG A 132 11.30 -9.47 1.33
N GLY A 133 11.98 -9.54 2.48
CA GLY A 133 12.65 -8.40 3.09
C GLY A 133 11.70 -7.46 3.86
N ASN A 134 10.45 -7.87 4.08
CA ASN A 134 9.42 -7.07 4.75
C ASN A 134 8.33 -7.94 5.39
N TYR A 135 7.50 -7.33 6.25
CA TYR A 135 6.30 -7.97 6.81
C TYR A 135 5.03 -7.46 6.14
N ILE A 136 4.08 -8.36 6.00
CA ILE A 136 2.75 -8.06 5.46
C ILE A 136 1.73 -8.30 6.57
N PRO A 137 0.72 -7.42 6.77
CA PRO A 137 -0.30 -7.71 7.76
C PRO A 137 -1.08 -8.99 7.38
N GLY A 138 -1.43 -9.80 8.37
CA GLY A 138 -2.37 -10.90 8.17
C GLY A 138 -3.79 -10.38 7.84
N PRO A 139 -4.73 -11.29 7.57
CA PRO A 139 -6.11 -10.88 7.28
C PRO A 139 -6.69 -10.04 8.42
N PRO A 140 -7.64 -9.13 8.12
CA PRO A 140 -8.30 -8.32 9.14
C PRO A 140 -9.04 -9.23 10.13
N PRO A 141 -9.09 -8.88 11.43
CA PRO A 141 -9.88 -9.61 12.40
C PRO A 141 -11.35 -9.75 11.97
N PRO A 142 -12.06 -10.84 12.32
CA PRO A 142 -13.46 -11.02 11.96
C PRO A 142 -14.39 -9.89 12.43
N SER A 143 -14.01 -9.17 13.49
CA SER A 143 -14.74 -8.03 14.05
C SER A 143 -14.48 -6.71 13.32
N TYR A 144 -13.52 -6.67 12.39
CA TYR A 144 -13.11 -5.46 11.70
C TYR A 144 -14.20 -4.94 10.75
N LYS A 145 -14.48 -3.63 10.83
CA LYS A 145 -15.39 -2.94 9.93
C LYS A 145 -14.63 -1.96 9.03
N PRO A 146 -14.78 -2.05 7.69
CA PRO A 146 -14.11 -1.12 6.79
C PRO A 146 -14.53 0.31 7.08
N LEU A 147 -13.58 1.24 7.05
CA LEU A 147 -13.81 2.64 7.41
C LEU A 147 -14.27 3.46 6.20
N LYS A 148 -15.00 4.54 6.39
CA LYS A 148 -15.26 5.56 5.36
C LYS A 148 -14.39 6.77 5.67
N LYS A 149 -13.11 6.72 5.30
CA LYS A 149 -12.10 7.73 5.70
C LYS A 149 -11.99 8.95 4.80
N GLY A 150 -12.76 9.02 3.71
CA GLY A 150 -12.61 10.08 2.72
C GLY A 150 -11.15 10.18 2.20
N ARG A 151 -10.69 11.42 1.98
CA ARG A 151 -9.32 11.75 1.55
C ARG A 151 -8.53 12.47 2.65
N MET A 152 -8.73 12.13 3.92
CA MET A 152 -8.11 12.87 5.03
C MET A 152 -6.58 12.99 4.89
N LEU A 153 -5.88 11.85 4.78
CA LEU A 153 -4.42 11.85 4.64
C LEU A 153 -3.96 12.55 3.35
N ASP A 154 -4.69 12.32 2.25
CA ASP A 154 -4.44 12.99 0.97
C ASP A 154 -4.53 14.52 1.10
N THR A 155 -5.51 15.01 1.85
CA THR A 155 -5.78 16.44 2.05
C THR A 155 -4.71 17.07 2.93
N LEU A 156 -4.35 16.42 4.05
CA LEU A 156 -3.28 16.86 4.94
C LEU A 156 -1.94 16.95 4.19
N LEU A 157 -1.60 15.91 3.42
CA LEU A 157 -0.37 15.91 2.64
C LEU A 157 -0.39 16.99 1.57
N LEU A 158 -1.49 17.18 0.84
CA LEU A 158 -1.61 18.23 -0.17
C LEU A 158 -1.44 19.64 0.42
N GLU A 159 -1.99 19.90 1.60
CA GLU A 159 -1.81 21.17 2.31
C GLU A 159 -0.33 21.43 2.60
N ARG A 160 0.37 20.44 3.18
CA ARG A 160 1.79 20.56 3.53
C ARG A 160 2.71 20.61 2.30
N GLU A 161 2.40 19.85 1.26
CA GLU A 161 3.09 19.88 -0.03
C GLU A 161 2.95 21.26 -0.67
N GLY A 162 1.75 21.85 -0.65
CA GLY A 162 1.47 23.17 -1.21
C GLY A 162 2.27 24.30 -0.57
N LEU A 163 2.56 24.21 0.73
CA LEU A 163 3.44 25.16 1.44
C LEU A 163 4.88 25.15 0.92
N ARG A 164 5.28 24.11 0.17
CA ARG A 164 6.63 23.87 -0.34
C ARG A 164 6.69 23.94 -1.87
N ASP A 165 5.67 24.55 -2.48
CA ASP A 165 5.45 24.63 -3.93
C ASP A 165 5.33 23.26 -4.64
N VAL A 166 5.04 22.19 -3.89
CA VAL A 166 4.80 20.84 -4.41
C VAL A 166 3.29 20.59 -4.49
N ASN A 167 2.81 19.92 -5.53
CA ASN A 167 1.37 19.66 -5.75
C ASN A 167 0.49 20.93 -5.63
N LYS A 168 1.05 22.11 -5.94
CA LYS A 168 0.42 23.44 -5.77
C LYS A 168 -0.98 23.57 -6.37
N ASN A 169 -1.28 22.78 -7.40
CA ASN A 169 -2.58 22.79 -8.07
C ASN A 169 -3.66 22.00 -7.32
N GLY A 170 -3.36 21.47 -6.13
CA GLY A 170 -4.34 20.83 -5.23
C GLY A 170 -4.80 19.45 -5.69
N PHE A 171 -4.09 18.81 -6.63
CA PHE A 171 -4.38 17.45 -7.08
C PHE A 171 -3.16 16.56 -6.95
N VAL A 172 -3.42 15.27 -6.72
CA VAL A 172 -2.39 14.22 -6.70
C VAL A 172 -2.56 13.40 -7.96
N VAL A 173 -1.47 13.23 -8.68
CA VAL A 173 -1.42 12.37 -9.85
C VAL A 173 -1.46 10.92 -9.41
N LYS A 174 -2.16 10.08 -10.17
CA LYS A 174 -2.24 8.64 -9.94
C LYS A 174 -1.61 7.87 -11.08
N PHE A 175 -0.69 6.98 -10.72
CA PHE A 175 -0.09 6.04 -11.66
C PHE A 175 -0.97 4.81 -11.77
N ILE A 176 -1.27 4.42 -13.01
CA ILE A 176 -2.12 3.30 -13.35
C ILE A 176 -1.33 2.37 -14.26
N GLY A 177 -1.24 1.09 -13.90
CA GLY A 177 -0.42 0.15 -14.65
C GLY A 177 1.08 0.41 -14.49
N PHE A 178 1.84 0.05 -15.53
CA PHE A 178 3.28 0.28 -15.59
C PHE A 178 3.57 1.74 -15.96
N VAL A 179 4.41 2.42 -15.17
CA VAL A 179 4.91 3.77 -15.48
C VAL A 179 6.43 3.69 -15.59
N SER A 180 6.98 4.09 -16.73
CA SER A 180 8.43 4.11 -16.92
C SER A 180 9.08 5.16 -16.01
N SER A 181 10.32 4.89 -15.58
CA SER A 181 11.12 5.84 -14.79
C SER A 181 11.17 7.22 -15.44
N MET A 182 11.36 7.30 -16.76
CA MET A 182 11.33 8.57 -17.49
C MET A 182 10.05 9.39 -17.27
N ILE A 183 8.88 8.75 -17.20
CA ILE A 183 7.62 9.46 -16.96
C ILE A 183 7.52 9.87 -15.49
N ALA A 184 7.90 8.98 -14.56
CA ALA A 184 7.93 9.29 -13.14
C ALA A 184 8.86 10.47 -12.83
N ASP A 185 10.07 10.47 -13.39
CA ASP A 185 11.07 11.54 -13.26
C ASP A 185 10.52 12.89 -13.74
N ARG A 186 9.79 12.90 -14.87
CA ARG A 186 9.15 14.12 -15.40
C ARG A 186 8.04 14.64 -14.49
N VAL A 187 7.28 13.76 -13.84
CA VAL A 187 6.26 14.16 -12.87
C VAL A 187 6.94 14.78 -11.64
N VAL A 188 7.91 14.08 -11.05
CA VAL A 188 8.61 14.53 -9.83
C VAL A 188 9.39 15.83 -10.04
N SER A 189 10.17 15.93 -11.13
CA SER A 189 10.92 17.15 -11.47
C SER A 189 10.02 18.37 -11.74
N SER A 190 8.74 18.17 -12.06
CA SER A 190 7.76 19.25 -12.20
C SER A 190 7.17 19.74 -10.87
N GLY A 191 7.64 19.21 -9.73
CA GLY A 191 7.11 19.52 -8.41
C GLY A 191 5.77 18.82 -8.13
N GLN A 192 5.51 17.70 -8.79
CA GLN A 192 4.30 16.88 -8.57
C GLN A 192 4.69 15.55 -7.92
N LEU A 193 4.02 15.22 -6.82
CA LEU A 193 4.07 13.90 -6.20
C LEU A 193 2.84 13.09 -6.58
N PHE A 194 3.01 11.78 -6.59
CA PHE A 194 2.02 10.84 -7.07
C PHE A 194 1.62 9.84 -5.99
N ASN A 195 0.46 9.21 -6.21
CA ASN A 195 0.04 8.01 -5.50
C ASN A 195 -0.10 6.88 -6.52
N GLU A 196 0.38 5.69 -6.19
CA GLU A 196 0.24 4.52 -7.04
C GLU A 196 -1.16 3.90 -6.92
N ASN A 197 -1.67 3.30 -8.00
CA ASN A 197 -2.94 2.57 -7.97
C ASN A 197 -2.79 1.20 -7.28
N LYS A 198 -3.46 1.04 -6.13
CA LYS A 198 -3.49 -0.17 -5.29
C LYS A 198 -3.98 -1.44 -5.97
N GLN A 199 -4.56 -1.32 -7.17
CA GLN A 199 -5.10 -2.42 -7.95
C GLN A 199 -4.07 -3.09 -8.86
N VAL A 200 -2.79 -2.71 -8.78
CA VAL A 200 -1.69 -3.30 -9.55
C VAL A 200 -0.80 -4.13 -8.62
N ASN A 201 -0.37 -5.31 -9.09
CA ASN A 201 0.34 -6.38 -8.38
C ASN A 201 1.16 -5.92 -7.15
N ARG A 202 2.20 -5.11 -7.37
CA ARG A 202 3.18 -4.76 -6.33
C ARG A 202 2.84 -3.49 -5.56
N VAL A 203 1.88 -2.69 -6.04
CA VAL A 203 1.49 -1.43 -5.39
C VAL A 203 0.89 -1.66 -4.02
N LEU A 204 0.27 -2.81 -3.78
CA LEU A 204 -0.22 -3.15 -2.45
C LEU A 204 0.92 -3.23 -1.42
N LEU A 205 2.06 -3.81 -1.80
CA LEU A 205 3.23 -3.96 -0.92
C LEU A 205 4.11 -2.70 -0.89
N HIS A 206 4.23 -2.02 -2.02
CA HIS A 206 4.97 -0.77 -2.17
C HIS A 206 4.30 0.40 -1.44
N GLY A 207 2.96 0.43 -1.42
CA GLY A 207 2.14 1.37 -0.66
C GLY A 207 1.94 2.73 -1.35
N SER A 208 0.69 3.08 -1.66
CA SER A 208 0.33 4.31 -2.40
C SER A 208 0.75 5.66 -1.81
N TYR A 209 1.30 5.68 -0.60
CA TYR A 209 1.68 6.89 0.12
C TYR A 209 3.14 6.89 0.54
N SER A 210 3.89 5.80 0.32
CA SER A 210 5.22 5.60 0.90
C SER A 210 6.19 6.72 0.50
N HIS A 211 6.23 7.08 -0.78
CA HIS A 211 7.06 8.19 -1.27
C HIS A 211 6.71 9.53 -0.63
N ARG A 212 5.41 9.87 -0.59
CA ARG A 212 4.95 11.15 -0.02
C ARG A 212 5.21 11.23 1.48
N LEU A 213 5.05 10.13 2.21
CA LEU A 213 5.34 10.08 3.64
C LEU A 213 6.85 10.21 3.92
N LEU A 214 7.71 9.56 3.14
CA LEU A 214 9.15 9.73 3.31
C LEU A 214 9.61 11.16 3.00
N LEU A 215 9.05 11.76 1.95
CA LEU A 215 9.33 13.15 1.60
C LEU A 215 8.79 14.14 2.65
N GLU A 216 7.64 13.86 3.27
CA GLU A 216 7.14 14.63 4.41
C GLU A 216 8.08 14.54 5.61
N ALA A 217 8.63 13.36 5.89
CA ALA A 217 9.62 13.19 6.96
C ALA A 217 10.91 13.99 6.66
N PHE A 218 11.40 13.97 5.41
CA PHE A 218 12.51 14.82 5.00
C PHE A 218 12.18 16.31 5.16
N ALA A 219 11.01 16.75 4.71
CA ALA A 219 10.61 18.14 4.80
C ALA A 219 10.57 18.63 6.25
N HIS A 220 9.99 17.85 7.15
CA HIS A 220 9.97 18.15 8.57
C HIS A 220 11.39 18.19 9.17
N ALA A 221 12.27 17.27 8.78
CA ALA A 221 13.67 17.27 9.23
C ALA A 221 14.48 18.47 8.72
N ILE A 222 14.21 18.94 7.49
CA ILE A 222 14.77 20.19 6.95
C ILE A 222 14.28 21.39 7.77
N GLU A 223 12.98 21.45 8.10
CA GLU A 223 12.38 22.52 8.92
C GLU A 223 12.97 22.56 10.33
N LYS A 224 13.36 21.41 10.90
CA LYS A 224 14.07 21.31 12.19
C LYS A 224 15.58 21.57 12.09
N GLY A 225 16.13 21.74 10.89
CA GLY A 225 17.56 21.96 10.65
C GLY A 225 18.42 20.71 10.81
N GLU A 226 17.82 19.52 10.76
CA GLU A 226 18.55 18.24 10.83
C GLU A 226 19.07 17.75 9.47
N LEU A 227 18.48 18.25 8.39
CA LEU A 227 18.95 18.08 7.02
C LEU A 227 19.28 19.46 6.45
N ASP A 228 20.53 19.65 6.05
CA ASP A 228 21.00 20.93 5.52
C ASP A 228 21.00 20.92 3.99
N LEU A 229 20.18 21.80 3.41
CA LEU A 229 20.08 22.07 1.98
C LEU A 229 20.81 23.36 1.56
N LYS A 230 21.61 23.96 2.46
CA LYS A 230 22.40 25.15 2.15
C LYS A 230 23.54 24.80 1.20
N LEU A 231 23.75 25.70 0.26
CA LEU A 231 24.82 25.68 -0.71
C LEU A 231 25.99 26.54 -0.20
N LYS A 232 27.19 26.32 -0.75
CA LYS A 232 28.39 27.13 -0.51
C LYS A 232 28.16 28.61 -0.82
N SER A 233 27.23 28.91 -1.74
CA SER A 233 26.80 30.28 -2.07
C SER A 233 25.96 30.97 -0.97
N GLY A 234 25.55 30.25 0.07
CA GLY A 234 24.63 30.72 1.12
C GLY A 234 23.16 30.63 0.74
N LYS A 235 22.82 30.27 -0.51
CA LYS A 235 21.45 29.95 -0.93
C LYS A 235 21.02 28.60 -0.36
N GLN A 236 19.73 28.40 -0.16
CA GLN A 236 19.14 27.12 0.22
C GLN A 236 18.31 26.57 -0.94
N LEU A 237 18.50 25.28 -1.26
CA LEU A 237 17.63 24.63 -2.24
C LEU A 237 16.21 24.56 -1.70
N ASN A 238 15.25 24.98 -2.51
CA ASN A 238 13.85 24.73 -2.22
C ASN A 238 13.49 23.27 -2.52
N PHE A 239 12.31 22.83 -2.07
CA PHE A 239 11.92 21.43 -2.15
C PHE A 239 11.74 20.95 -3.60
N VAL A 240 11.22 21.80 -4.50
CA VAL A 240 11.09 21.48 -5.93
C VAL A 240 12.45 21.27 -6.59
N GLN A 241 13.44 22.12 -6.28
CA GLN A 241 14.80 21.96 -6.76
C GLN A 241 15.43 20.67 -6.21
N LEU A 242 15.20 20.35 -4.93
CA LEU A 242 15.63 19.08 -4.36
C LEU A 242 15.06 17.88 -5.14
N LEU A 243 13.74 17.87 -5.39
CA LEU A 243 13.09 16.81 -6.17
C LEU A 243 13.71 16.69 -7.57
N SER A 244 13.95 17.82 -8.24
CA SER A 244 14.61 17.85 -9.55
C SER A 244 16.02 17.24 -9.51
N VAL A 245 16.82 17.55 -8.48
CA VAL A 245 18.15 16.97 -8.29
C VAL A 245 18.04 15.46 -8.07
N LEU A 246 17.10 15.01 -7.24
CA LEU A 246 16.94 13.60 -6.90
C LEU A 246 16.68 12.71 -8.14
N VAL A 247 15.83 13.16 -9.07
CA VAL A 247 15.51 12.36 -10.27
C VAL A 247 16.45 12.58 -11.43
N SER A 248 17.10 13.74 -11.53
CA SER A 248 17.92 14.09 -12.70
C SER A 248 19.38 13.65 -12.58
N VAL A 249 19.91 13.59 -11.36
CA VAL A 249 21.29 13.17 -11.11
C VAL A 249 21.33 11.66 -10.94
N LYS A 250 22.26 11.01 -11.65
CA LYS A 250 22.41 9.55 -11.64
C LYS A 250 23.78 9.14 -11.13
N ALA A 251 23.86 8.02 -10.42
CA ALA A 251 25.11 7.38 -10.07
C ALA A 251 25.64 6.54 -11.25
N LYS A 252 26.90 6.05 -11.16
CA LYS A 252 27.55 5.21 -12.18
C LYS A 252 26.79 3.92 -12.53
N ASN A 253 26.00 3.38 -11.59
CA ASN A 253 25.13 2.23 -11.81
C ASN A 253 23.82 2.59 -12.54
N PHE A 254 23.69 3.84 -13.02
CA PHE A 254 22.53 4.43 -13.69
C PHE A 254 21.28 4.63 -12.83
N GLN A 255 21.33 4.32 -11.53
CA GLN A 255 20.27 4.69 -10.59
C GLN A 255 20.28 6.20 -10.34
N SER A 256 19.12 6.81 -10.32
CA SER A 256 18.91 8.18 -9.84
C SER A 256 19.12 8.26 -8.34
N LEU A 257 19.41 9.46 -7.83
CA LEU A 257 19.48 9.69 -6.38
C LEU A 257 18.13 9.41 -5.70
N TRP A 258 17.00 9.56 -6.43
CA TRP A 258 15.66 9.14 -6.00
C TRP A 258 15.61 7.64 -5.72
N GLU A 259 16.05 6.80 -6.67
CA GLU A 259 16.11 5.34 -6.48
C GLU A 259 17.05 4.95 -5.34
N MET A 260 18.10 5.74 -5.09
CA MET A 260 19.01 5.47 -3.97
C MET A 260 18.46 5.90 -2.61
N ALA A 261 17.70 7.01 -2.52
CA ALA A 261 17.28 7.58 -1.23
C ALA A 261 15.82 7.30 -0.85
N VAL A 262 14.94 7.09 -1.83
CA VAL A 262 13.48 7.11 -1.67
C VAL A 262 12.79 5.85 -2.19
N ASP A 263 13.30 5.28 -3.30
CA ASP A 263 12.69 4.13 -4.00
C ASP A 263 13.72 2.99 -4.19
N SER A 264 14.43 2.67 -3.11
CA SER A 264 15.51 1.67 -3.10
C SER A 264 14.95 0.27 -3.00
N VAL A 265 15.09 -0.51 -4.08
CA VAL A 265 14.77 -1.95 -4.07
C VAL A 265 15.86 -2.79 -3.39
N GLU A 266 17.08 -2.27 -3.33
CA GLU A 266 18.25 -2.99 -2.84
C GLU A 266 18.16 -3.31 -1.35
N ASP A 267 17.50 -2.48 -0.54
CA ASP A 267 17.35 -2.76 0.90
C ASP A 267 16.45 -3.96 1.18
N SER A 268 15.47 -4.19 0.29
CA SER A 268 14.60 -5.36 0.36
C SER A 268 15.26 -6.60 -0.24
N GLU A 269 16.10 -6.43 -1.27
CA GLU A 269 16.79 -7.54 -1.95
C GLU A 269 18.04 -8.03 -1.20
N ARG A 270 18.89 -7.12 -0.69
CA ARG A 270 20.11 -7.45 0.08
C ARG A 270 19.78 -8.11 1.42
N ALA A 271 18.56 -7.94 1.92
CA ALA A 271 18.10 -8.52 3.17
C ALA A 271 17.88 -10.05 3.12
N SER A 272 18.06 -10.78 2.00
CA SER A 272 18.08 -12.25 2.11
C SER A 272 18.67 -13.02 0.93
N ASN A 273 19.40 -14.10 1.24
CA ASN A 273 19.57 -15.27 0.34
C ASN A 273 18.37 -16.22 0.38
N ALA A 274 17.43 -16.01 1.32
CA ALA A 274 16.20 -16.78 1.52
C ALA A 274 15.00 -15.81 1.65
N PRO A 275 14.21 -15.59 0.58
CA PRO A 275 13.26 -14.48 0.44
C PRO A 275 12.07 -14.48 1.41
N LEU A 276 12.05 -15.32 2.45
CA LEU A 276 11.00 -15.40 3.46
C LEU A 276 11.57 -15.57 4.88
N ASP A 277 12.88 -15.33 5.06
CA ASP A 277 13.53 -15.36 6.37
C ASP A 277 13.47 -13.98 7.06
N SER A 278 12.46 -13.82 7.89
CA SER A 278 12.23 -12.66 8.76
C SER A 278 13.43 -12.24 9.61
N LYS A 279 14.36 -13.15 9.91
CA LYS A 279 15.54 -12.86 10.74
C LYS A 279 16.57 -11.98 10.03
N GLN A 280 16.49 -11.87 8.71
CA GLN A 280 17.46 -11.14 7.89
C GLN A 280 16.95 -9.77 7.43
N PHE A 281 15.72 -9.40 7.81
CA PHE A 281 15.09 -8.17 7.33
C PHE A 281 15.86 -6.92 7.78
N SER A 282 16.13 -6.03 6.81
CA SER A 282 16.57 -4.67 7.05
C SER A 282 15.36 -3.75 7.10
N PHE A 283 15.28 -2.90 8.12
CA PHE A 283 14.19 -1.92 8.27
C PHE A 283 14.52 -0.54 7.67
N SER A 284 15.31 -0.50 6.60
CA SER A 284 15.64 0.76 5.90
C SER A 284 14.40 1.33 5.20
N CYS A 285 13.99 2.55 5.54
CA CYS A 285 12.85 3.24 4.94
C CYS A 285 13.13 3.78 3.53
N ARG A 286 14.37 3.67 3.02
CA ARG A 286 14.69 3.93 1.61
C ARG A 286 13.93 3.00 0.68
N SER A 287 13.59 1.79 1.15
CA SER A 287 12.68 0.90 0.45
C SER A 287 11.23 1.24 0.78
N PRO A 288 10.40 1.61 -0.21
CA PRO A 288 8.98 1.82 0.02
C PRO A 288 8.24 0.56 0.48
N PHE A 289 8.70 -0.64 0.10
CA PHE A 289 8.15 -1.91 0.59
C PHE A 289 8.38 -2.07 2.10
N VAL A 290 9.55 -1.65 2.58
CA VAL A 290 9.92 -1.71 3.99
C VAL A 290 9.22 -0.61 4.77
N LEU A 291 9.19 0.63 4.27
CA LEU A 291 8.48 1.75 4.89
C LEU A 291 6.98 1.43 5.02
N ASN A 292 6.34 0.94 3.96
CA ASN A 292 4.94 0.53 4.01
C ASN A 292 4.73 -0.61 5.03
N SER A 293 5.60 -1.61 5.06
CA SER A 293 5.60 -2.68 6.07
C SER A 293 5.71 -2.12 7.50
N LEU A 294 6.63 -1.20 7.76
CA LEU A 294 6.81 -0.55 9.05
C LEU A 294 5.54 0.17 9.50
N LEU A 295 4.95 0.97 8.60
CA LEU A 295 3.74 1.74 8.88
C LEU A 295 2.51 0.84 9.07
N LEU A 296 2.37 -0.24 8.30
CA LEU A 296 1.22 -1.16 8.39
C LEU A 296 1.31 -2.11 9.59
N CYS A 297 2.50 -2.65 9.88
CA CYS A 297 2.68 -3.74 10.84
C CYS A 297 3.14 -3.25 12.22
N PHE A 298 3.85 -2.12 12.27
CA PHE A 298 4.54 -1.64 13.47
C PHE A 298 4.33 -0.16 13.77
N GLY A 299 3.40 0.52 13.08
CA GLY A 299 3.22 1.96 13.27
C GLY A 299 2.90 2.34 14.73
N LYS A 300 2.07 1.56 15.45
CA LYS A 300 1.79 1.77 16.87
C LYS A 300 3.07 1.72 17.72
N GLU A 301 3.91 0.72 17.49
CA GLU A 301 5.20 0.58 18.18
C GLU A 301 6.12 1.77 17.90
N LEU A 302 6.07 2.29 16.67
CA LEU A 302 6.78 3.47 16.21
C LEU A 302 6.12 4.80 16.65
N GLU A 303 5.09 4.74 17.50
CA GLU A 303 4.31 5.90 17.95
C GLU A 303 3.58 6.64 16.82
N LEU A 304 3.15 5.90 15.79
CA LEU A 304 2.35 6.35 14.65
C LEU A 304 1.04 5.53 14.52
N PRO A 305 0.20 5.45 15.57
CA PRO A 305 -0.99 4.60 15.55
C PRO A 305 -2.05 5.06 14.55
N ASN A 306 -2.18 6.36 14.28
CA ASN A 306 -3.25 6.88 13.41
C ASN A 306 -2.95 6.60 11.93
N LEU A 307 -1.70 6.82 11.52
CA LEU A 307 -1.16 6.43 10.22
C LEU A 307 -1.28 4.93 10.03
N GLN A 308 -0.91 4.11 11.03
CA GLN A 308 -1.07 2.66 10.93
C GLN A 308 -2.51 2.28 10.63
N ILE A 309 -3.47 2.76 11.42
CA ILE A 309 -4.88 2.38 11.24
C ILE A 309 -5.41 2.88 9.88
N TYR A 310 -5.07 4.11 9.49
CA TYR A 310 -5.47 4.66 8.21
C TYR A 310 -4.90 3.84 7.05
N LEU A 311 -3.61 3.52 7.06
CA LEU A 311 -2.96 2.78 5.99
C LEU A 311 -3.39 1.31 5.97
N LEU A 312 -3.63 0.70 7.13
CA LEU A 312 -4.07 -0.68 7.26
C LEU A 312 -5.48 -0.91 6.71
N ASP A 313 -6.44 -0.04 7.01
CA ASP A 313 -7.76 -0.11 6.33
C ASP A 313 -7.62 0.01 4.80
N SER A 314 -6.73 0.91 4.39
CA SER A 314 -6.40 1.19 3.00
C SER A 314 -5.81 -0.03 2.28
N HIS A 315 -4.99 -0.82 2.98
CA HIS A 315 -4.45 -2.10 2.54
C HIS A 315 -5.54 -3.17 2.47
N TYR A 316 -6.31 -3.34 3.54
CA TYR A 316 -7.36 -4.35 3.60
C TYR A 316 -8.43 -4.18 2.52
N LYS A 317 -8.84 -2.95 2.22
CA LYS A 317 -9.76 -2.69 1.12
C LYS A 317 -9.21 -3.13 -0.23
N ALA A 318 -7.96 -2.78 -0.52
CA ALA A 318 -7.34 -3.17 -1.77
C ALA A 318 -7.19 -4.70 -1.86
N ALA A 319 -6.75 -5.35 -0.77
CA ALA A 319 -6.63 -6.79 -0.70
C ALA A 319 -7.99 -7.51 -0.85
N TYR A 320 -9.04 -7.02 -0.19
CA TYR A 320 -10.36 -7.64 -0.33
C TYR A 320 -11.03 -7.33 -1.69
N GLU A 321 -10.71 -6.22 -2.35
CA GLU A 321 -11.10 -6.00 -3.77
C GLU A 321 -10.54 -7.13 -4.64
N MET A 322 -9.31 -7.58 -4.38
CA MET A 322 -8.73 -8.72 -5.08
C MET A 322 -9.39 -10.05 -4.67
N VAL A 323 -9.66 -10.27 -3.38
CA VAL A 323 -10.33 -11.48 -2.89
C VAL A 323 -11.68 -11.67 -3.58
N LEU A 324 -12.49 -10.63 -3.68
CA LEU A 324 -13.79 -10.73 -4.32
C LEU A 324 -13.68 -10.98 -5.82
N ARG A 325 -12.77 -10.30 -6.52
CA ARG A 325 -12.55 -10.57 -7.95
C ARG A 325 -12.09 -11.99 -8.22
N THR A 326 -11.27 -12.55 -7.32
CA THR A 326 -10.93 -13.97 -7.36
C THR A 326 -12.20 -14.82 -7.30
N LYS A 327 -13.09 -14.57 -6.33
CA LYS A 327 -14.36 -15.31 -6.21
C LYS A 327 -15.26 -15.12 -7.43
N GLU A 328 -15.36 -13.92 -7.99
CA GLU A 328 -16.12 -13.67 -9.24
C GLU A 328 -15.58 -14.49 -10.41
N LYS A 329 -14.25 -14.58 -10.56
CA LYS A 329 -13.62 -15.39 -11.61
C LYS A 329 -13.83 -16.90 -11.39
N MET A 330 -13.71 -17.36 -10.15
CA MET A 330 -13.99 -18.76 -9.79
C MET A 330 -15.46 -19.10 -10.05
N ALA A 331 -16.39 -18.20 -9.70
CA ALA A 331 -17.81 -18.38 -9.93
C ALA A 331 -18.15 -18.55 -11.41
N LYS A 332 -17.57 -17.71 -12.27
CA LYS A 332 -17.69 -17.85 -13.73
C LYS A 332 -17.13 -19.18 -14.24
N GLY A 333 -15.98 -19.61 -13.72
CA GLY A 333 -15.35 -20.89 -14.09
C GLY A 333 -16.16 -22.12 -13.66
N GLU A 334 -16.73 -22.07 -12.45
CA GLU A 334 -17.55 -23.13 -11.86
C GLU A 334 -19.03 -23.07 -12.30
N ARG A 335 -19.40 -22.07 -13.11
CA ARG A 335 -20.76 -21.82 -13.62
C ARG A 335 -21.79 -21.67 -12.50
N VAL A 336 -21.42 -20.98 -11.44
CA VAL A 336 -22.34 -20.60 -10.35
C VAL A 336 -22.77 -19.15 -10.51
N ASP A 337 -24.04 -18.87 -10.19
CA ASP A 337 -24.68 -17.58 -10.48
C ASP A 337 -24.16 -16.44 -9.58
N ASN A 338 -23.66 -16.77 -8.38
CA ASN A 338 -23.17 -15.77 -7.43
C ASN A 338 -21.84 -16.20 -6.78
N TYR A 339 -20.88 -15.27 -6.71
CA TYR A 339 -19.59 -15.48 -6.07
C TYR A 339 -19.69 -15.78 -4.56
N SER A 340 -20.82 -15.48 -3.92
CA SER A 340 -21.12 -15.86 -2.54
C SER A 340 -21.28 -17.37 -2.37
N GLN A 341 -21.52 -18.12 -3.45
CA GLN A 341 -21.64 -19.58 -3.46
C GLN A 341 -20.27 -20.27 -3.50
N ILE A 342 -19.18 -19.54 -3.71
CA ILE A 342 -17.82 -20.08 -3.62
C ILE A 342 -17.49 -20.35 -2.15
N ASP A 343 -17.45 -21.64 -1.78
CA ASP A 343 -17.16 -22.14 -0.43
C ASP A 343 -15.66 -22.11 -0.09
N ILE A 344 -15.10 -20.90 -0.16
CA ILE A 344 -13.71 -20.60 0.23
C ILE A 344 -13.74 -19.33 1.08
N SER A 345 -13.11 -19.37 2.26
CA SER A 345 -13.06 -18.19 3.13
C SER A 345 -12.28 -17.04 2.48
N ASN A 346 -12.71 -15.81 2.74
CA ASN A 346 -12.00 -14.62 2.25
C ASN A 346 -10.56 -14.55 2.80
N GLU A 347 -10.36 -15.01 4.04
CA GLU A 347 -9.06 -15.11 4.69
C GLU A 347 -8.11 -16.03 3.93
N ARG A 348 -8.60 -17.19 3.45
CA ARG A 348 -7.78 -18.13 2.67
C ARG A 348 -7.33 -17.50 1.34
N ILE A 349 -8.24 -16.83 0.64
CA ILE A 349 -7.91 -16.16 -0.63
C ILE A 349 -6.95 -14.99 -0.36
N TYR A 350 -7.17 -14.22 0.71
CA TYR A 350 -6.25 -13.15 1.12
C TYR A 350 -4.84 -13.68 1.32
N GLU A 351 -4.69 -14.76 2.08
CA GLU A 351 -3.39 -15.39 2.36
C GLU A 351 -2.71 -15.89 1.08
N ARG A 352 -3.47 -16.47 0.14
CA ARG A 352 -2.95 -16.87 -1.18
C ARG A 352 -2.53 -15.68 -2.04
N CYS A 353 -3.26 -14.57 -1.99
CA CYS A 353 -2.84 -13.34 -2.65
C CYS A 353 -1.51 -12.82 -2.07
N MET A 354 -1.36 -12.83 -0.74
CA MET A 354 -0.11 -12.38 -0.11
C MET A 354 1.04 -13.34 -0.41
N GLU A 355 0.81 -14.66 -0.43
CA GLU A 355 1.81 -15.65 -0.87
C GLU A 355 2.26 -15.40 -2.31
N TYR A 356 1.31 -15.19 -3.20
CA TYR A 356 1.59 -14.86 -4.60
C TYR A 356 2.49 -13.62 -4.70
N PHE A 357 2.16 -12.55 -3.96
CA PHE A 357 2.95 -11.32 -3.98
C PHE A 357 4.34 -11.47 -3.35
N SER A 358 4.45 -12.22 -2.26
CA SER A 358 5.73 -12.47 -1.59
C SER A 358 6.68 -13.33 -2.42
N THR A 359 6.16 -14.21 -3.29
CA THR A 359 6.96 -15.17 -4.08
C THR A 359 7.22 -14.71 -5.51
N MET A 360 6.32 -13.96 -6.15
CA MET A 360 6.50 -13.38 -7.50
C MET A 360 7.47 -12.16 -7.53
N ALA A 361 8.09 -11.84 -6.40
CA ALA A 361 8.95 -10.67 -6.23
C ALA A 361 10.39 -10.90 -6.73
N GLU A 362 10.64 -11.76 -7.73
CA GLU A 362 12.02 -12.15 -8.13
C GLU A 362 12.91 -10.96 -8.53
N ASN A 363 12.36 -9.88 -9.10
CA ASN A 363 13.05 -8.62 -9.39
C ASN A 363 12.20 -7.44 -8.90
N TYR A 364 12.49 -6.77 -7.78
CA TYR A 364 11.67 -5.67 -7.26
C TYR A 364 11.70 -4.40 -8.14
N GLY A 365 12.59 -4.31 -9.12
CA GLY A 365 12.79 -3.14 -9.98
C GLY A 365 11.71 -2.84 -11.03
N GLU A 366 10.80 -3.77 -11.33
CA GLU A 366 9.71 -3.53 -12.31
C GLU A 366 8.35 -3.40 -11.61
N VAL A 367 7.74 -2.21 -11.69
CA VAL A 367 6.39 -1.91 -11.20
C VAL A 367 5.38 -2.13 -12.33
N GLY A 368 4.75 -3.30 -12.39
CA GLY A 368 3.71 -3.59 -13.38
C GLY A 368 3.46 -5.08 -13.53
N GLY A 369 2.26 -5.46 -13.97
CA GLY A 369 1.92 -6.85 -14.26
C GLY A 369 0.49 -7.19 -13.87
N ILE A 370 -0.25 -7.75 -14.82
CA ILE A 370 -1.59 -8.30 -14.59
C ILE A 370 -1.42 -9.58 -13.78
N THR A 371 -2.04 -9.63 -12.59
CA THR A 371 -2.22 -10.88 -11.86
C THR A 371 -3.60 -11.46 -12.18
N PRO A 372 -3.86 -12.72 -11.80
CA PRO A 372 -5.19 -13.32 -11.97
C PRO A 372 -6.34 -12.55 -11.30
N PHE A 373 -6.07 -11.56 -10.44
CA PHE A 373 -7.06 -10.85 -9.60
C PHE A 373 -6.91 -9.32 -9.59
N THR A 374 -6.02 -8.76 -10.40
CA THR A 374 -5.98 -7.31 -10.69
C THR A 374 -6.91 -6.97 -11.86
N LEU A 375 -7.26 -5.68 -11.99
CA LEU A 375 -7.99 -5.19 -13.16
C LEU A 375 -7.06 -5.11 -14.37
N ASP A 376 -7.64 -5.22 -15.56
CA ASP A 376 -6.95 -4.85 -16.79
C ASP A 376 -6.70 -3.33 -16.80
N GLU A 377 -5.58 -2.90 -17.38
CA GLU A 377 -5.26 -1.47 -17.46
C GLU A 377 -6.35 -0.70 -18.23
N LEU A 378 -6.89 -1.28 -19.32
CA LEU A 378 -7.94 -0.66 -20.12
C LEU A 378 -9.23 -0.45 -19.33
N ASP A 379 -9.60 -1.40 -18.46
CA ASP A 379 -10.78 -1.26 -17.59
C ASP A 379 -10.61 -0.05 -16.67
N ILE A 380 -9.41 0.16 -16.13
CA ILE A 380 -9.11 1.30 -15.27
C ILE A 380 -9.12 2.61 -16.07
N LEU A 381 -8.61 2.60 -17.31
CA LEU A 381 -8.60 3.79 -18.17
C LEU A 381 -10.01 4.22 -18.61
N SER A 382 -10.98 3.31 -18.60
CA SER A 382 -12.40 3.58 -18.92
C SER A 382 -13.21 4.15 -17.74
N ASP A 383 -12.64 4.15 -16.53
CA ASP A 383 -13.31 4.61 -15.31
C ASP A 383 -13.44 6.15 -15.28
N SER A 384 -14.67 6.64 -15.29
CA SER A 384 -15.01 8.07 -15.33
C SER A 384 -14.50 8.88 -14.13
N ARG A 385 -14.02 8.22 -13.07
CA ARG A 385 -13.40 8.86 -11.89
C ARG A 385 -11.97 9.33 -12.16
N TYR A 386 -11.39 8.98 -13.29
CA TYR A 386 -10.04 9.36 -13.68
C TYR A 386 -10.07 10.25 -14.91
N MET A 387 -9.36 11.39 -14.84
CA MET A 387 -9.11 12.26 -15.99
C MET A 387 -7.76 11.94 -16.62
N SER A 388 -7.70 12.11 -17.94
CA SER A 388 -6.44 12.14 -18.68
C SER A 388 -5.49 13.17 -18.10
N SER A 389 -4.21 12.83 -18.05
CA SER A 389 -3.14 13.78 -17.78
C SER A 389 -2.32 14.04 -19.04
N PHE A 390 -1.57 15.14 -19.05
CA PHE A 390 -0.68 15.47 -20.17
C PHE A 390 0.60 14.63 -20.19
N TRP A 391 0.92 13.91 -19.11
CA TRP A 391 2.11 13.03 -19.02
C TRP A 391 1.91 11.68 -19.72
N GLY A 392 0.67 11.31 -20.06
CA GLY A 392 0.37 10.11 -20.83
C GLY A 392 -0.81 9.29 -20.32
N PRO A 393 -1.10 8.14 -20.96
CA PRO A 393 -2.25 7.29 -20.64
C PRO A 393 -2.16 6.65 -19.25
N SER A 394 -0.98 6.17 -18.84
CA SER A 394 -0.74 5.51 -17.55
C SER A 394 -0.65 6.48 -16.37
N VAL A 395 -0.83 7.78 -16.62
CA VAL A 395 -0.82 8.85 -15.62
C VAL A 395 -2.19 9.54 -15.65
N ARG A 396 -2.90 9.53 -14.51
CA ARG A 396 -4.26 10.05 -14.39
C ARG A 396 -4.43 11.01 -13.24
N MET A 397 -5.34 11.95 -13.37
CA MET A 397 -5.78 12.77 -12.24
C MET A 397 -7.07 12.17 -11.70
N LYS A 398 -7.10 11.80 -10.42
CA LYS A 398 -8.31 11.23 -9.83
C LYS A 398 -9.28 12.35 -9.45
N ILE A 399 -10.39 12.46 -10.19
CA ILE A 399 -11.51 13.30 -9.76
C ILE A 399 -12.15 12.59 -8.58
N SER A 400 -12.25 13.30 -7.46
CA SER A 400 -12.99 12.80 -6.31
C SER A 400 -14.36 13.47 -6.29
N PRO A 401 -15.45 12.71 -6.09
CA PRO A 401 -16.75 13.32 -5.91
C PRO A 401 -16.74 14.20 -4.66
N PRO A 402 -17.42 15.36 -4.69
CA PRO A 402 -17.53 16.22 -3.53
C PRO A 402 -18.31 15.50 -2.43
N GLN A 403 -17.73 15.46 -1.23
CA GLN A 403 -18.27 14.84 -0.01
C GLN A 403 -18.45 13.32 -0.06
N GLN A 404 -17.46 12.58 0.44
CA GLN A 404 -17.67 11.20 0.89
C GLN A 404 -18.18 11.23 2.33
N GLN A 405 -19.32 10.58 2.59
CA GLN A 405 -19.80 10.36 3.95
C GLN A 405 -18.72 9.66 4.76
N MET A 406 -18.35 10.23 5.90
CA MET A 406 -17.40 9.65 6.84
C MET A 406 -18.08 8.62 7.75
N GLY A 407 -17.31 7.73 8.39
CA GLY A 407 -17.83 6.73 9.34
C GLY A 407 -17.33 5.31 9.06
N THR A 408 -18.23 4.32 9.09
CA THR A 408 -17.90 2.90 8.84
C THR A 408 -18.88 2.26 7.86
N TYR A 409 -18.41 1.24 7.16
CA TYR A 409 -19.24 0.30 6.42
C TYR A 409 -19.76 -0.77 7.38
N THR A 410 -20.91 -1.37 7.08
CA THR A 410 -21.49 -2.42 7.93
C THR A 410 -20.65 -3.69 7.90
N ASN A 411 -20.12 -4.04 6.72
CA ASN A 411 -19.23 -5.16 6.48
C ASN A 411 -18.45 -5.00 5.15
N TRP A 412 -17.56 -5.95 4.85
CA TRP A 412 -16.82 -6.00 3.59
C TRP A 412 -17.73 -5.97 2.36
N THR A 413 -18.79 -6.78 2.30
CA THR A 413 -19.75 -6.80 1.18
C THR A 413 -20.34 -5.43 0.88
N SER A 414 -20.76 -4.68 1.90
CA SER A 414 -21.31 -3.33 1.75
C SER A 414 -20.29 -2.33 1.20
N PHE A 415 -19.00 -2.48 1.58
CA PHE A 415 -17.92 -1.71 0.99
C PHE A 415 -17.79 -2.02 -0.51
N PHE A 416 -17.83 -3.30 -0.90
CA PHE A 416 -17.73 -3.70 -2.30
C PHE A 416 -18.87 -3.20 -3.17
N GLN A 417 -20.10 -3.37 -2.70
CA GLN A 417 -21.30 -2.90 -3.41
C GLN A 417 -21.28 -1.37 -3.61
N SER A 418 -20.67 -0.62 -2.68
CA SER A 418 -20.47 0.83 -2.85
C SER A 418 -19.50 1.21 -3.98
N LYS A 419 -18.70 0.25 -4.47
CA LYS A 419 -17.69 0.44 -5.52
C LYS A 419 -18.12 -0.06 -6.88
N SER A 420 -18.94 -1.11 -6.92
CA SER A 420 -19.28 -1.83 -8.16
C SER A 420 -20.39 -1.16 -8.98
N GLY A 421 -21.12 -0.17 -8.44
CA GLY A 421 -22.28 0.42 -9.12
C GLY A 421 -23.46 -0.56 -9.32
N ILE A 422 -23.29 -1.83 -8.94
CA ILE A 422 -24.27 -2.91 -9.03
C ILE A 422 -24.74 -3.20 -7.61
N THR A 423 -26.02 -2.90 -7.35
CA THR A 423 -26.66 -3.21 -6.08
C THR A 423 -27.18 -4.64 -6.16
N GLU A 424 -26.61 -5.57 -5.38
CA GLU A 424 -27.24 -6.88 -5.20
C GLU A 424 -28.39 -6.75 -4.21
N THR A 425 -29.58 -7.18 -4.61
CA THR A 425 -30.69 -7.41 -3.70
C THR A 425 -30.38 -8.61 -2.82
N VAL A 426 -30.06 -8.36 -1.55
CA VAL A 426 -30.00 -9.40 -0.52
C VAL A 426 -31.41 -10.00 -0.39
N SER A 427 -31.57 -11.24 -0.83
CA SER A 427 -32.80 -12.03 -0.61
C SER A 427 -33.01 -12.22 0.89
N SER A 428 -33.83 -11.35 1.47
CA SER A 428 -34.36 -11.53 2.81
C SER A 428 -35.62 -12.37 2.72
N GLN A 429 -35.52 -13.68 3.01
CA GLN A 429 -36.66 -14.47 3.48
C GLN A 429 -36.25 -15.86 3.97
N SER A 430 -36.25 -16.03 5.29
CA SER A 430 -36.73 -17.27 5.92
C SER A 430 -37.28 -16.99 7.32
N LYS A 431 -38.39 -16.25 7.39
CA LYS A 431 -39.34 -16.44 8.50
C LYS A 431 -40.37 -17.46 8.03
N LYS A 432 -40.05 -18.75 8.16
CA LYS A 432 -41.08 -19.79 8.19
C LYS A 432 -41.58 -19.90 9.64
N HIS A 433 -42.73 -19.30 9.92
CA HIS A 433 -43.55 -19.69 11.04
C HIS A 433 -44.86 -20.29 10.55
N LYS A 434 -44.99 -21.59 10.87
CA LYS A 434 -46.17 -22.43 11.15
C LYS A 434 -47.39 -22.37 10.23
N HIS A 435 -47.79 -23.56 9.78
CA HIS A 435 -49.17 -24.01 9.96
C HIS A 435 -49.17 -25.39 10.64
N PRO A 436 -50.04 -25.65 11.62
CA PRO A 436 -50.28 -26.99 12.14
C PRO A 436 -51.19 -27.80 11.20
N GLU A 437 -50.93 -29.10 11.17
CA GLU A 437 -51.75 -30.16 10.58
C GLU A 437 -53.18 -30.12 11.11
N LEU A 438 -54.16 -30.47 10.25
CA LEU A 438 -55.38 -31.19 10.59
C LEU A 438 -55.99 -31.77 9.30
N GLU A 439 -55.87 -33.09 9.19
CA GLU A 439 -56.85 -34.13 8.84
C GLU A 439 -57.79 -34.02 7.61
N GLU A 440 -57.96 -35.21 7.05
CA GLU A 440 -58.70 -35.69 5.88
C GLU A 440 -60.22 -35.42 5.95
N ASP A 441 -60.88 -35.22 4.80
CA ASP A 441 -61.87 -36.19 4.31
C ASP A 441 -62.38 -35.88 2.89
N ASP A 442 -62.71 -36.96 2.20
CA ASP A 442 -63.23 -37.09 0.83
C ASP A 442 -64.64 -36.49 0.63
N ASP A 443 -64.93 -35.98 -0.58
CA ASP A 443 -66.00 -36.51 -1.46
C ASP A 443 -66.32 -35.61 -2.67
N VAL A 444 -66.23 -36.23 -3.86
CA VAL A 444 -67.21 -36.27 -4.98
C VAL A 444 -67.88 -34.97 -5.46
N ASP A 445 -67.58 -34.54 -6.71
CA ASP A 445 -68.58 -34.56 -7.81
C ASP A 445 -68.03 -34.08 -9.17
N GLU A 446 -68.09 -35.00 -10.15
CA GLU A 446 -68.62 -34.87 -11.51
C GLU A 446 -68.69 -33.50 -12.24
N GLN A 447 -68.04 -33.38 -13.42
CA GLN A 447 -68.68 -33.47 -14.76
C GLN A 447 -67.79 -33.06 -15.96
N HIS A 448 -67.48 -34.07 -16.76
CA HIS A 448 -67.49 -34.18 -18.23
C HIS A 448 -67.33 -33.00 -19.23
N ASN A 449 -66.40 -33.26 -20.16
CA ASN A 449 -66.51 -33.19 -21.64
C ASN A 449 -66.46 -31.84 -22.38
N LYS A 450 -65.43 -31.66 -23.23
CA LYS A 450 -65.53 -31.94 -24.69
C LYS A 450 -64.22 -31.72 -25.47
N LYS A 451 -63.79 -32.83 -26.11
CA LYS A 451 -63.23 -33.02 -27.47
C LYS A 451 -62.19 -32.04 -28.06
N ARG A 452 -61.00 -32.62 -28.28
CA ARG A 452 -60.07 -32.36 -29.40
C ARG A 452 -60.70 -32.62 -30.78
N ARG A 453 -60.11 -32.00 -31.79
CA ARG A 453 -59.88 -32.65 -33.09
C ARG A 453 -58.43 -33.10 -33.17
#